data_AF-A0A811RYK3-F1
#
_entry.id   AF-A0A811RYK3-F1
#
_cell.length_a   1.000
_cell.length_b   1.000
_cell.length_c   1.000
_cell.angle_alpha   90.00
_cell.angle_beta   90.00
_cell.angle_gamma   90.00
#
_symmetry.space_group_name_H-M   'P 1'
#
loop_
_entity.id
_entity.type
_entity.pdbx_description
1 polymer ?
#
loop_
_entity_poly.entity_id
_entity_poly.type
_entity_poly.pdbx_seq_one_letter_code
_entity_poly.pdbx_strand_id
1 'polypeptide(L)'
;MRPVVDALRCLGLPEEFISKLIFDGLKEFGLGITEKVFLYGICALCGISRETWLHRVALYRSFGVSEGELRSAFKRQPTIQSFSDETIKKKLRFFLDELKLELSEVMGQPVLIGYSLEKNIIPRCAVLSLLMREGKIGPNVKLISALLGSAKMFSTKYVLRYAHDVPDVVKAYEGKITFDGFRDQDVLVPMKL
;
A
#
# COMPACT_ATOMS: atom_id res chain seq x y z
N MET A 1 13.88 -16.39 21.09
CA MET A 1 13.23 -15.77 22.28
C MET A 1 13.98 -14.53 22.76
N ARG A 2 15.27 -14.61 23.15
CA ARG A 2 16.04 -13.44 23.65
C ARG A 2 15.99 -12.17 22.79
N PRO A 3 16.19 -12.20 21.46
CA PRO A 3 16.22 -10.97 20.65
C PRO A 3 14.89 -10.20 20.61
N VAL A 4 13.78 -10.92 20.76
CA VAL A 4 12.43 -10.34 20.73
C VAL A 4 12.10 -9.70 22.07
N VAL A 5 12.46 -10.38 23.16
CA VAL A 5 12.30 -9.88 24.53
C VAL A 5 13.18 -8.65 24.77
N ASP A 6 14.41 -8.65 24.26
CA ASP A 6 15.33 -7.52 24.39
C ASP A 6 14.84 -6.30 23.58
N ALA A 7 14.27 -6.51 22.39
CA ALA A 7 13.65 -5.44 21.60
C ALA A 7 12.39 -4.85 22.27
N LEU A 8 11.59 -5.70 22.93
CA LEU A 8 10.39 -5.28 23.68
C LEU A 8 10.75 -4.51 24.96
N ARG A 9 11.85 -4.89 25.63
CA ARG A 9 12.37 -4.20 26.81
C ARG A 9 12.82 -2.76 26.51
N CYS A 10 13.35 -2.51 25.30
CA CYS A 10 13.71 -1.16 24.84
C CYS A 10 12.51 -0.20 24.70
N LEU A 11 11.27 -0.70 24.72
CA LEU A 11 10.04 0.10 24.59
C LEU A 11 9.42 0.49 25.95
N GLY A 12 10.03 0.12 27.08
CA GLY A 12 9.65 0.60 28.42
C GLY A 12 8.30 0.11 28.95
N LEU A 13 7.70 -0.89 28.32
CA LEU A 13 6.42 -1.45 28.70
C LEU A 13 6.61 -2.67 29.64
N PRO A 14 5.65 -3.00 30.53
CA PRO A 14 5.72 -4.18 31.39
C PRO A 14 5.66 -5.49 30.59
N GLU A 15 6.69 -6.33 30.69
CA GLU A 15 6.92 -7.52 29.84
C GLU A 15 5.71 -8.46 29.77
N GLU A 16 4.99 -8.63 30.88
CA GLU A 16 3.84 -9.53 31.02
C GLU A 16 2.60 -9.04 30.28
N PHE A 17 2.34 -7.72 30.28
CA PHE A 17 1.13 -7.14 29.71
C PHE A 17 1.24 -6.97 28.20
N ILE A 18 2.42 -6.59 27.70
CA ILE A 18 2.70 -6.51 26.27
C ILE A 18 2.65 -7.89 25.64
N SER A 19 3.29 -8.87 26.28
CA SER A 19 3.39 -10.22 25.76
C SER A 19 1.99 -10.83 25.62
N LYS A 20 1.13 -10.71 26.64
CA LYS A 20 -0.21 -11.27 26.52
C LYS A 20 -1.03 -10.60 25.41
N LEU A 21 -1.06 -9.26 25.37
CA LEU A 21 -1.87 -8.51 24.40
C LEU A 21 -1.39 -8.70 22.95
N ILE A 22 -0.08 -8.66 22.72
CA ILE A 22 0.51 -8.82 21.39
C ILE A 22 0.41 -10.27 20.93
N PHE A 23 0.71 -11.25 21.80
CA PHE A 23 0.64 -12.65 21.39
C PHE A 23 -0.80 -13.12 21.19
N ASP A 24 -1.76 -12.68 21.99
CA ASP A 24 -3.17 -13.02 21.79
C ASP A 24 -3.73 -12.36 20.53
N GLY A 25 -3.41 -11.07 20.28
CA GLY A 25 -3.74 -10.39 19.03
C GLY A 25 -3.12 -11.06 17.81
N LEU A 26 -1.82 -11.33 17.81
CA LEU A 26 -1.15 -12.00 16.68
C LEU A 26 -1.68 -13.43 16.45
N LYS A 27 -2.09 -14.14 17.51
CA LYS A 27 -2.78 -15.44 17.41
C LYS A 27 -4.17 -15.33 16.78
N GLU A 28 -4.99 -14.35 17.15
CA GLU A 28 -6.29 -14.09 16.49
C GLU A 28 -6.11 -13.91 14.98
N PHE A 29 -5.06 -13.20 14.58
CA PHE A 29 -4.69 -13.04 13.18
C PHE A 29 -4.04 -14.26 12.55
N GLY A 30 -3.75 -15.32 13.30
CA GLY A 30 -3.14 -16.55 12.81
C GLY A 30 -1.71 -16.36 12.33
N LEU A 31 -0.95 -15.43 12.93
CA LEU A 31 0.47 -15.23 12.71
C LEU A 31 1.27 -16.16 13.63
N GLY A 32 2.09 -17.02 13.04
CA GLY A 32 3.00 -17.89 13.79
C GLY A 32 4.19 -17.12 14.36
N ILE A 33 4.59 -17.43 15.60
CA ILE A 33 5.71 -16.79 16.32
C ILE A 33 7.06 -16.95 15.59
N THR A 34 7.16 -17.93 14.69
CA THR A 34 8.37 -18.25 13.91
C THR A 34 8.47 -17.53 12.57
N GLU A 35 7.40 -16.84 12.13
CA GLU A 35 7.39 -16.14 10.84
C GLU A 35 8.11 -14.80 10.94
N LYS A 36 8.88 -14.39 9.92
CA LYS A 36 9.51 -13.05 9.90
C LYS A 36 8.48 -11.91 10.03
N VAL A 37 7.26 -12.15 9.56
CA VAL A 37 6.14 -11.22 9.67
C VAL A 37 5.71 -10.99 11.12
N PHE A 38 5.99 -11.93 12.03
CA PHE A 38 5.74 -11.79 13.45
C PHE A 38 6.47 -10.59 14.07
N LEU A 39 7.74 -10.35 13.71
CA LEU A 39 8.49 -9.19 14.21
C LEU A 39 7.89 -7.87 13.72
N TYR A 40 7.49 -7.81 12.44
CA TYR A 40 6.80 -6.64 11.90
C TYR A 40 5.45 -6.42 12.57
N GLY A 41 4.73 -7.51 12.91
CA GLY A 41 3.50 -7.48 13.69
C GLY A 41 3.71 -6.93 15.09
N ILE A 42 4.73 -7.42 15.80
CA ILE A 42 5.12 -6.88 17.10
C ILE A 42 5.41 -5.38 16.99
N CYS A 43 6.31 -4.95 16.10
CA CYS A 43 6.65 -3.54 15.96
C CYS A 43 5.42 -2.68 15.58
N ALA A 44 4.54 -3.20 14.74
CA ALA A 44 3.33 -2.50 14.34
C ALA A 44 2.33 -2.33 15.49
N LEU A 45 2.29 -3.29 16.43
CA LEU A 45 1.36 -3.33 17.56
C LEU A 45 1.93 -2.69 18.84
N CYS A 46 3.25 -2.71 19.05
CA CYS A 46 3.87 -2.19 20.28
C CYS A 46 3.64 -0.69 20.48
N GLY A 47 3.36 0.06 19.41
CA GLY A 47 3.17 1.51 19.46
C GLY A 47 1.72 1.97 19.58
N ILE A 48 0.73 1.06 19.62
CA ILE A 48 -0.70 1.44 19.57
C ILE A 48 -1.54 0.64 20.56
N SER A 49 -2.57 1.28 21.12
CA SER A 49 -3.50 0.61 22.03
C SER A 49 -4.40 -0.39 21.29
N ARG A 50 -4.94 -1.38 22.01
CA ARG A 50 -5.94 -2.32 21.45
C ARG A 50 -7.17 -1.59 20.91
N GLU A 51 -7.60 -0.52 21.59
CA GLU A 51 -8.73 0.30 21.16
C GLU A 51 -8.45 0.98 19.82
N THR A 52 -7.28 1.62 19.70
CA THR A 52 -6.83 2.22 18.42
C THR A 52 -6.78 1.19 17.31
N TRP A 53 -6.30 -0.02 17.62
CA TRP A 53 -6.23 -1.09 16.66
C TRP A 53 -7.62 -1.57 16.19
N LEU A 54 -8.55 -1.81 17.12
CA LEU A 54 -9.94 -2.17 16.80
C LEU A 54 -10.64 -1.06 16.00
N HIS A 55 -10.39 0.20 16.37
CA HIS A 55 -10.89 1.35 15.64
C HIS A 55 -10.40 1.35 14.19
N ARG A 56 -9.12 1.07 13.93
CA ARG A 56 -8.58 0.97 12.57
C ARG A 56 -9.15 -0.21 11.80
N VAL A 57 -9.38 -1.35 12.43
CA VAL A 57 -10.10 -2.47 11.80
C VAL A 57 -11.50 -2.01 11.38
N ALA A 58 -12.24 -1.32 12.25
CA ALA A 58 -13.55 -0.78 11.91
C ALA A 58 -13.48 0.26 10.79
N LEU A 59 -12.43 1.07 10.74
CA LEU A 59 -12.18 2.03 9.66
C LEU A 59 -11.97 1.34 8.31
N TYR A 60 -11.14 0.30 8.21
CA TYR A 60 -11.02 -0.44 6.94
C TYR A 60 -12.36 -1.06 6.53
N ARG A 61 -13.13 -1.59 7.49
CA ARG A 61 -14.47 -2.14 7.22
C ARG A 61 -15.46 -1.08 6.75
N SER A 62 -15.37 0.16 7.24
CA SER A 62 -16.24 1.25 6.76
C SER A 62 -15.98 1.64 5.31
N PHE A 63 -14.84 1.24 4.74
CA PHE A 63 -14.53 1.36 3.31
C PHE A 63 -14.94 0.13 2.49
N GLY A 64 -15.66 -0.83 3.10
CA GLY A 64 -16.15 -2.02 2.41
C GLY A 64 -15.18 -3.21 2.41
N VAL A 65 -14.03 -3.11 3.11
CA VAL A 65 -13.10 -4.24 3.22
C VAL A 65 -13.67 -5.29 4.19
N SER A 66 -13.72 -6.55 3.75
CA SER A 66 -14.18 -7.66 4.58
C SER A 66 -13.16 -8.04 5.67
N GLU A 67 -13.66 -8.70 6.71
CA GLU A 67 -12.81 -9.21 7.80
C GLU A 67 -11.79 -10.25 7.30
N GLY A 68 -12.18 -11.09 6.33
CA GLY A 68 -11.29 -12.08 5.73
C GLY A 68 -10.13 -11.44 4.95
N GLU A 69 -10.42 -10.39 4.17
CA GLU A 69 -9.41 -9.62 3.44
C GLU A 69 -8.46 -8.91 4.40
N LEU A 70 -8.99 -8.27 5.45
CA LEU A 70 -8.18 -7.64 6.48
C LEU A 70 -7.25 -8.63 7.15
N ARG A 71 -7.77 -9.78 7.58
CA ARG A 71 -6.97 -10.83 8.21
C ARG A 71 -5.85 -11.31 7.29
N SER A 72 -6.16 -11.56 6.02
CA SER A 72 -5.18 -11.96 5.00
C SER A 72 -4.12 -10.88 4.77
N ALA A 73 -4.54 -9.63 4.68
CA ALA A 73 -3.66 -8.49 4.48
C ALA A 73 -2.72 -8.27 5.67
N PHE A 74 -3.24 -8.31 6.90
CA PHE A 74 -2.46 -8.16 8.12
C PHE A 74 -1.43 -9.29 8.26
N LYS A 75 -1.79 -10.52 7.89
CA LYS A 75 -0.84 -11.64 7.87
C LYS A 75 0.34 -11.41 6.94
N ARG A 76 0.17 -10.61 5.88
CA ARG A 76 1.23 -10.35 4.88
C ARG A 76 1.97 -9.05 5.15
N GLN A 77 1.28 -8.03 5.65
CA GLN A 77 1.83 -6.72 5.95
C GLN A 77 1.18 -6.11 7.21
N PRO A 78 1.67 -6.47 8.41
CA PRO A 78 1.09 -5.98 9.67
C PRO A 78 1.20 -4.45 9.84
N THR A 79 2.21 -3.83 9.22
CA THR A 79 2.50 -2.40 9.36
C THR A 79 1.40 -1.50 8.80
N ILE A 80 0.44 -2.03 8.03
CA ILE A 80 -0.71 -1.23 7.57
C ILE A 80 -1.59 -0.75 8.74
N GLN A 81 -1.47 -1.36 9.93
CA GLN A 81 -2.11 -0.89 11.16
C GLN A 81 -1.35 0.24 11.88
N SER A 82 -0.10 0.52 11.50
CA SER A 82 0.72 1.53 12.18
C SER A 82 0.45 2.95 11.68
N PHE A 83 -0.25 3.11 10.55
CA PHE A 83 -0.60 4.41 10.00
C PHE A 83 -1.67 5.13 10.82
N SER A 84 -1.66 6.47 10.79
CA SER A 84 -2.75 7.26 11.36
C SER A 84 -4.04 7.06 10.59
N ASP A 85 -5.17 7.39 11.20
CA ASP A 85 -6.49 7.20 10.59
C ASP A 85 -6.65 8.09 9.35
N GLU A 86 -6.09 9.29 9.37
CA GLU A 86 -6.03 10.22 8.23
C GLU A 86 -5.21 9.61 7.09
N THR A 87 -4.08 8.99 7.42
CA THR A 87 -3.20 8.36 6.44
C THR A 87 -3.88 7.15 5.80
N ILE A 88 -4.57 6.33 6.58
CA ILE A 88 -5.36 5.19 6.08
C ILE A 88 -6.46 5.70 5.16
N LYS A 89 -7.29 6.66 5.61
CA LYS A 89 -8.37 7.25 4.81
C LYS A 89 -7.85 7.82 3.49
N LYS A 90 -6.75 8.58 3.54
CA LYS A 90 -6.13 9.17 2.35
C LYS A 90 -5.69 8.11 1.35
N LYS A 91 -5.05 7.03 1.82
CA LYS A 91 -4.63 5.91 0.97
C LYS A 91 -5.81 5.18 0.35
N LEU A 92 -6.79 4.80 1.14
CA LEU A 92 -7.96 4.07 0.65
C LEU A 92 -8.75 4.89 -0.37
N ARG A 93 -9.00 6.18 -0.10
CA ARG A 93 -9.62 7.09 -1.06
C ARG A 93 -8.80 7.24 -2.33
N PHE A 94 -7.49 7.39 -2.22
CA PHE A 94 -6.66 7.48 -3.42
C PHE A 94 -6.77 6.24 -4.31
N PHE A 95 -6.74 5.03 -3.72
CA PHE A 95 -6.88 3.81 -4.52
C PHE A 95 -8.28 3.66 -5.12
N LEU A 96 -9.33 3.93 -4.34
CA LEU A 96 -10.72 3.76 -4.77
C LEU A 96 -11.15 4.86 -5.75
N ASP A 97 -10.91 6.11 -5.39
CA ASP A 97 -11.47 7.28 -6.08
C ASP A 97 -10.58 7.74 -7.24
N GLU A 98 -9.26 7.74 -7.07
CA GLU A 98 -8.32 8.26 -8.09
C GLU A 98 -7.81 7.16 -9.03
N LEU A 99 -7.49 5.97 -8.50
CA LEU A 99 -7.01 4.85 -9.32
C LEU A 99 -8.12 3.91 -9.79
N LYS A 100 -9.36 4.08 -9.29
CA LYS A 100 -10.51 3.23 -9.59
C LYS A 100 -10.23 1.74 -9.34
N LEU A 101 -9.43 1.44 -8.31
CA LEU A 101 -9.12 0.07 -7.90
C LEU A 101 -10.12 -0.41 -6.86
N GLU A 102 -10.52 -1.68 -6.98
CA GLU A 102 -11.27 -2.33 -5.91
C GLU A 102 -10.36 -2.51 -4.69
N LEU A 103 -10.85 -2.16 -3.50
CA LEU A 103 -10.06 -2.33 -2.29
C LEU A 103 -9.73 -3.79 -2.01
N SER A 104 -10.55 -4.74 -2.49
CA SER A 104 -10.22 -6.17 -2.47
C SER A 104 -8.87 -6.46 -3.14
N GLU A 105 -8.62 -5.87 -4.31
CA GLU A 105 -7.36 -6.04 -5.04
C GLU A 105 -6.18 -5.40 -4.30
N VAL A 106 -6.41 -4.22 -3.71
CA VAL A 106 -5.42 -3.52 -2.89
C VAL A 106 -5.05 -4.33 -1.64
N MET A 107 -6.04 -4.88 -0.94
CA MET A 107 -5.86 -5.71 0.24
C MET A 107 -5.23 -7.08 -0.11
N GLY A 108 -5.42 -7.54 -1.35
CA GLY A 108 -4.68 -8.65 -1.94
C GLY A 108 -3.18 -8.36 -2.13
N GLN A 109 -2.75 -7.10 -2.12
CA GLN A 109 -1.35 -6.67 -2.20
C GLN A 109 -1.05 -5.57 -1.17
N PRO A 110 -1.12 -5.86 0.14
CA PRO A 110 -1.17 -4.83 1.20
C PRO A 110 0.14 -4.04 1.35
N VAL A 111 1.23 -4.52 0.74
CA VAL A 111 2.48 -3.77 0.55
C VAL A 111 2.24 -2.45 -0.16
N LEU A 112 1.24 -2.37 -1.04
CA LEU A 112 0.86 -1.15 -1.75
C LEU A 112 0.49 -0.02 -0.77
N ILE A 113 -0.23 -0.35 0.30
CA ILE A 113 -0.59 0.58 1.38
C ILE A 113 0.66 1.04 2.14
N GLY A 114 1.70 0.21 2.19
CA GLY A 114 2.98 0.54 2.83
C GLY A 114 3.78 1.66 2.14
N TYR A 115 3.63 1.86 0.83
CA TYR A 115 4.36 2.90 0.09
C TYR A 115 3.80 4.31 0.33
N SER A 116 4.66 5.34 0.36
CA SER A 116 4.18 6.73 0.42
C SER A 116 3.44 7.09 -0.86
N LEU A 117 2.28 7.75 -0.73
CA LEU A 117 1.55 8.22 -1.90
C LEU A 117 2.37 9.26 -2.64
N GLU A 118 2.88 10.25 -1.92
CA GLU A 118 3.54 11.45 -2.45
C GLU A 118 4.91 11.12 -3.02
N LYS A 119 5.67 10.25 -2.35
CA LYS A 119 7.05 9.92 -2.76
C LYS A 119 7.13 8.75 -3.73
N ASN A 120 6.11 7.89 -3.79
CA ASN A 120 6.19 6.65 -4.57
C ASN A 120 5.02 6.46 -5.50
N ILE A 121 3.78 6.43 -5.00
CA ILE A 121 2.64 6.03 -5.82
C ILE A 121 2.27 7.09 -6.85
N ILE A 122 2.05 8.33 -6.42
CA ILE A 122 1.61 9.45 -7.28
C ILE A 122 2.62 9.73 -8.41
N PRO A 123 3.95 9.85 -8.15
CA PRO A 123 4.91 10.05 -9.25
C PRO A 123 4.92 8.89 -10.26
N ARG A 124 4.71 7.65 -9.79
CA ARG A 124 4.62 6.49 -10.69
C ARG A 124 3.33 6.51 -11.50
N CYS A 125 2.21 6.89 -10.91
CA CYS A 125 0.94 7.08 -11.62
C CYS A 125 1.06 8.19 -12.68
N ALA A 126 1.71 9.31 -12.36
CA ALA A 126 1.96 10.39 -13.32
C ALA A 126 2.78 9.92 -14.53
N VAL A 127 3.87 9.16 -14.29
CA VAL A 127 4.68 8.56 -15.37
C VAL A 127 3.84 7.62 -16.24
N LEU A 128 3.08 6.71 -15.63
CA LEU A 128 2.27 5.74 -16.36
C LEU A 128 1.16 6.43 -17.17
N SER A 129 0.46 7.41 -16.58
CA SER A 129 -0.59 8.18 -17.25
C SER A 129 -0.03 8.98 -18.43
N LEU A 130 1.12 9.63 -18.26
CA LEU A 130 1.82 10.32 -19.33
C LEU A 130 2.18 9.36 -20.47
N LEU A 131 2.83 8.25 -20.18
CA LEU A 131 3.20 7.26 -21.20
C LEU A 131 2.00 6.66 -21.94
N MET A 132 0.87 6.47 -21.26
CA MET A 132 -0.38 6.02 -21.88
C MET A 132 -0.91 7.09 -22.84
N ARG A 133 -0.93 8.36 -22.42
CA ARG A 133 -1.36 9.48 -23.25
C ARG A 133 -0.49 9.65 -24.50
N GLU A 134 0.82 9.49 -24.36
CA GLU A 134 1.77 9.55 -25.48
C GLU A 134 1.80 8.24 -26.33
N GLY A 135 0.91 7.28 -26.04
CA GLY A 135 0.81 6.02 -26.79
C GLY A 135 2.02 5.08 -26.67
N LYS A 136 2.90 5.31 -25.68
CA LYS A 136 4.14 4.54 -25.48
C LYS A 136 3.92 3.22 -24.73
N ILE A 137 2.85 3.14 -23.94
CA ILE A 137 2.39 1.92 -23.27
C ILE A 137 0.87 1.77 -23.44
N GLY A 138 0.39 0.53 -23.52
CA GLY A 138 -1.03 0.24 -23.67
C GLY A 138 -1.84 0.42 -22.39
N PRO A 139 -3.19 0.49 -22.48
CA PRO A 139 -4.07 0.65 -21.32
C PRO A 139 -4.05 -0.57 -20.38
N ASN A 140 -3.71 -1.76 -20.89
CA ASN A 140 -3.70 -3.02 -20.14
C ASN A 140 -2.44 -3.22 -19.26
N VAL A 141 -1.76 -2.15 -18.87
CA VAL A 141 -0.63 -2.25 -17.93
C VAL A 141 -1.15 -2.77 -16.60
N LYS A 142 -0.51 -3.83 -16.08
CA LYS A 142 -0.78 -4.35 -14.73
C LYS A 142 -0.38 -3.30 -13.69
N LEU A 143 -1.28 -2.37 -13.38
CA LEU A 143 -1.03 -1.15 -12.61
C LEU A 143 -0.42 -1.46 -11.24
N ILE A 144 -1.05 -2.35 -10.45
CA ILE A 144 -0.54 -2.73 -9.12
C ILE A 144 0.89 -3.29 -9.22
N SER A 145 1.18 -4.14 -10.21
CA SER A 145 2.53 -4.68 -10.40
C SER A 145 3.54 -3.60 -10.76
N ALA A 146 3.17 -2.63 -11.59
CA ALA A 146 4.02 -1.49 -11.91
C ALA A 146 4.28 -0.62 -10.66
N LEU A 147 3.26 -0.39 -9.84
CA LEU A 147 3.36 0.40 -8.61
C LEU A 147 4.18 -0.28 -7.51
N LEU A 148 4.26 -1.60 -7.47
CA LEU A 148 5.02 -2.36 -6.47
C LEU A 148 6.50 -2.57 -6.81
N GLY A 149 6.93 -2.26 -8.04
CA GLY A 149 8.31 -2.44 -8.46
C GLY A 149 9.32 -1.64 -7.64
N SER A 150 10.58 -2.10 -7.58
CA SER A 150 11.64 -1.30 -6.97
C SER A 150 11.84 0.01 -7.73
N ALA A 151 12.37 1.05 -7.07
CA ALA A 151 12.66 2.33 -7.74
C ALA A 151 13.54 2.14 -8.99
N LYS A 152 14.56 1.28 -8.89
CA LYS A 152 15.44 0.92 -10.02
C LYS A 152 14.66 0.27 -11.16
N MET A 153 13.84 -0.76 -10.87
CA MET A 153 13.05 -1.45 -11.89
C MET A 153 12.05 -0.51 -12.56
N PHE A 154 11.34 0.30 -11.78
CA PHE A 154 10.39 1.26 -12.31
C PHE A 154 11.09 2.28 -13.22
N SER A 155 12.21 2.85 -12.75
CA SER A 155 13.00 3.81 -13.49
C SER A 155 13.50 3.23 -14.82
N THR A 156 14.13 2.05 -14.80
CA THR A 156 14.60 1.40 -16.04
C THR A 156 13.46 1.12 -17.01
N LYS A 157 12.30 0.67 -16.53
CA LYS A 157 11.20 0.22 -17.39
C LYS A 157 10.36 1.36 -17.96
N TYR A 158 10.14 2.43 -17.20
CA TYR A 158 9.18 3.48 -17.55
C TYR A 158 9.79 4.89 -17.62
N VAL A 159 10.93 5.15 -16.98
CA VAL A 159 11.53 6.49 -16.99
C VAL A 159 12.68 6.54 -17.99
N LEU A 160 13.79 5.85 -17.72
CA LEU A 160 14.98 5.86 -18.57
C LEU A 160 14.71 5.34 -19.98
N ARG A 161 13.85 4.31 -20.11
CA ARG A 161 13.47 3.76 -21.41
C ARG A 161 12.83 4.80 -22.34
N TYR A 162 12.09 5.76 -21.79
CA TYR A 162 11.32 6.73 -22.57
C TYR A 162 11.81 8.17 -22.41
N ALA A 163 12.86 8.42 -21.63
CA ALA A 163 13.34 9.77 -21.34
C ALA A 163 13.80 10.55 -22.58
N HIS A 164 14.25 9.87 -23.63
CA HIS A 164 14.58 10.51 -24.91
C HIS A 164 13.33 10.92 -25.69
N ASP A 165 12.35 10.01 -25.79
CA ASP A 165 11.13 10.21 -26.58
C ASP A 165 10.09 11.09 -25.90
N VAL A 166 10.00 10.99 -24.57
CA VAL A 166 9.05 11.70 -23.71
C VAL A 166 9.83 12.27 -22.52
N PRO A 167 10.60 13.36 -22.68
CA PRO A 167 11.47 13.89 -21.61
C PRO A 167 10.73 14.22 -20.31
N ASP A 168 9.43 14.54 -20.40
CA ASP A 168 8.59 14.85 -19.25
C ASP A 168 8.36 13.67 -18.30
N VAL A 169 8.66 12.41 -18.69
CA VAL A 169 8.62 11.26 -17.75
C VAL A 169 9.60 11.43 -16.59
N VAL A 170 10.72 12.12 -16.79
CA VAL A 170 11.69 12.41 -15.73
C VAL A 170 11.07 13.39 -14.73
N LYS A 171 10.46 14.47 -15.22
CA LYS A 171 9.77 15.46 -14.39
C LYS A 171 8.59 14.85 -13.64
N ALA A 172 7.81 13.97 -14.29
CA ALA A 172 6.73 13.23 -13.65
C ALA A 172 7.26 12.34 -12.51
N TYR A 173 8.36 11.62 -12.74
CA TYR A 173 8.95 10.75 -11.72
C TYR A 173 9.54 11.53 -10.53
N GLU A 174 10.01 12.75 -10.77
CA GLU A 174 10.45 13.69 -9.72
C GLU A 174 9.28 14.36 -8.98
N GLY A 175 8.02 14.08 -9.37
CA GLY A 175 6.84 14.67 -8.75
C GLY A 175 6.56 16.12 -9.18
N LYS A 176 7.15 16.57 -10.29
CA LYS A 176 6.96 17.92 -10.85
C LYS A 176 5.77 18.02 -11.81
N ILE A 177 5.12 16.89 -12.11
CA ILE A 177 3.90 16.82 -12.91
C ILE A 177 2.82 16.18 -12.04
N THR A 178 1.66 16.84 -11.95
CA THR A 178 0.50 16.35 -11.21
C THR A 178 -0.11 15.14 -11.91
N PHE A 179 -0.53 14.15 -11.12
CA PHE A 179 -1.33 13.05 -11.62
C PHE A 179 -2.81 13.44 -11.57
N ASP A 180 -3.44 13.55 -12.74
CA ASP A 180 -4.84 13.95 -12.91
C ASP A 180 -5.74 12.75 -13.26
N GLY A 181 -5.41 11.56 -12.74
CA GLY A 181 -6.08 10.31 -13.10
C GLY A 181 -5.52 9.65 -14.37
N PHE A 182 -5.95 8.42 -14.60
CA PHE A 182 -5.81 7.77 -15.90
C PHE A 182 -7.00 8.21 -16.76
N ARG A 183 -6.75 9.09 -17.74
CA ARG A 183 -7.79 9.48 -18.69
C ARG A 183 -8.04 8.31 -19.64
N ASP A 184 -9.29 7.91 -19.80
CA ASP A 184 -9.68 7.16 -20.99
C ASP A 184 -9.41 8.07 -22.19
N GLN A 185 -8.66 7.58 -23.17
CA GLN A 185 -8.66 8.19 -24.50
C GLN A 185 -10.11 8.23 -24.95
N ASP A 186 -10.58 9.39 -25.42
CA ASP A 186 -11.91 9.63 -25.97
C ASP A 186 -12.56 8.38 -26.62
N VAL A 187 -13.40 7.65 -25.88
CA VAL A 187 -14.25 6.60 -26.45
C VAL A 187 -15.60 7.19 -26.77
N LEU A 188 -15.66 7.99 -27.84
CA LEU A 188 -16.82 7.98 -28.73
C LEU A 188 -16.52 6.99 -29.86
N VAL A 189 -16.70 5.70 -29.57
CA VAL A 189 -17.00 4.71 -30.60
C VAL A 189 -18.08 3.79 -30.06
N PRO A 190 -19.37 4.00 -30.40
CA PRO A 190 -20.35 2.94 -30.27
C PRO A 190 -20.10 1.91 -31.37
N MET A 191 -19.63 0.73 -30.97
CA MET A 191 -19.57 -0.49 -31.75
C MET A 191 -19.80 -1.62 -30.75
N LYS A 192 -20.82 -2.48 -30.80
CA LYS A 192 -21.74 -3.01 -31.84
C LYS A 192 -23.07 -3.35 -31.12
N LEU A 193 -24.23 -3.53 -31.75
CA LEU A 193 -24.61 -4.20 -33.01
C LEU A 193 -25.67 -3.38 -33.74
#